data_AF-A0A3D3R444-F1
#
_entry.id   AF-A0A3D3R444-F1
#
_cell.length_a   1.000
_cell.length_b   1.000
_cell.length_c   1.000
_cell.angle_alpha   90.00
_cell.angle_beta   90.00
_cell.angle_gamma   90.00
#
_symmetry.space_group_name_H-M   'P 1'
#
loop_
_entity.id
_entity.type
_entity.pdbx_description
1 polymer ?
#
loop_
_entity_poly.entity_id
_entity_poly.type
_entity_poly.pdbx_seq_one_letter_code
_entity_poly.pdbx_strand_id
1 'polypeptide(L)' 'DDEPPPTAVSAHGRRGGGRNKLPDHLPRERVEHDLTESEKRCPCCDQTRQRIGEISHEQLEFIPASLKVIEHVRFK' A
#
# COMPACT_ATOMS: atom_id res chain seq x y z
N ASP A 1 49.29 -10.87 28.37
CA ASP A 1 48.01 -10.99 27.67
C ASP A 1 47.21 -9.76 28.06
N ASP A 2 47.28 -8.69 27.26
CA ASP A 2 46.61 -7.42 27.56
C ASP A 2 45.63 -7.14 26.42
N GLU A 3 44.48 -7.82 26.50
CA GLU A 3 43.35 -7.62 25.60
C GLU A 3 42.52 -6.44 26.14
N PRO A 4 42.30 -5.36 25.36
CA PRO A 4 41.53 -4.22 25.84
C PRO A 4 40.06 -4.61 26.05
N PRO A 5 39.37 -4.01 27.04
CA PRO A 5 38.01 -4.39 27.36
C PRO A 5 37.03 -4.05 26.23
N PRO A 6 35.95 -4.84 26.06
CA PRO A 6 34.96 -4.60 25.02
C PRO A 6 34.27 -3.25 25.22
N THR A 7 34.21 -2.45 24.16
CA THR A 7 33.55 -1.14 24.19
C THR A 7 32.04 -1.32 24.20
N ALA A 8 31.38 -0.90 25.28
CA ALA A 8 29.93 -0.95 25.38
C ALA A 8 29.28 0.10 24.45
N VAL A 9 28.61 -0.38 23.40
CA VAL A 9 27.79 0.44 22.50
C VAL A 9 26.32 0.38 22.92
N SER A 10 25.67 1.54 22.99
CA SER A 10 24.25 1.63 23.36
C SER A 10 23.35 0.99 22.30
N ALA A 11 22.37 0.19 22.73
CA ALA A 11 21.38 -0.39 21.84
C ALA A 11 20.51 0.68 21.17
N HIS A 12 20.30 0.56 19.86
CA HIS A 12 19.43 1.46 19.10
C HIS A 12 17.97 1.03 19.25
N GLY A 13 17.11 1.92 19.73
CA GLY A 13 15.66 1.70 19.74
C GLY A 13 15.09 1.75 18.33
N ARG A 14 14.51 0.64 17.86
CA ARG A 14 13.78 0.63 16.58
C ARG A 14 12.46 1.34 16.78
N ARG A 15 12.23 2.46 16.08
CA ARG A 15 10.87 3.00 15.92
C ARG A 15 10.05 1.93 15.20
N GLY A 16 8.87 1.60 15.71
CA GLY A 16 8.04 0.50 15.22
C GLY A 16 7.94 0.49 13.70
N GLY A 17 8.25 -0.65 13.08
CA GLY A 17 8.30 -0.84 11.63
C GLY A 17 6.91 -0.95 11.03
N GLY A 18 6.16 0.15 11.01
CA GLY A 18 4.92 0.29 10.24
C GLY A 18 5.17 1.08 8.95
N ARG A 19 4.32 0.87 7.94
CA ARG A 19 4.27 1.78 6.79
C ARG A 19 3.70 3.11 7.27
N ASN A 20 4.47 4.18 7.18
CA ASN A 20 3.93 5.52 7.35
C ASN A 20 3.01 5.80 6.17
N LYS A 21 1.83 6.37 6.44
CA LYS A 21 0.93 6.86 5.39
C LYS A 21 1.64 7.93 4.56
N LEU A 22 1.27 8.04 3.29
CA LEU A 22 1.76 9.13 2.46
C LEU A 22 1.26 10.49 3.00
N PRO A 23 2.01 11.58 2.77
CA PRO A 23 1.65 12.89 3.31
C PRO A 23 0.25 13.36 2.87
N ASP A 24 -0.55 13.85 3.81
CA ASP A 24 -1.97 14.19 3.56
C ASP A 24 -2.20 15.39 2.65
N HIS A 25 -1.20 16.25 2.49
CA HIS A 25 -1.27 17.43 1.63
C HIS A 25 -1.07 17.11 0.14
N LEU A 26 -0.68 15.88 -0.19
CA LEU A 26 -0.56 15.47 -1.59
C LEU A 26 -1.94 15.18 -2.18
N PRO A 27 -2.21 15.63 -3.42
CA PRO A 27 -3.46 15.30 -4.11
C PRO A 27 -3.58 13.78 -4.29
N ARG A 28 -4.74 13.22 -3.96
CA ARG A 28 -5.06 11.80 -4.12
C ARG A 28 -5.95 11.57 -5.34
N GLU A 29 -5.60 10.59 -6.15
CA GLU A 29 -6.36 10.12 -7.31
C GLU A 29 -6.71 8.65 -7.13
N ARG A 30 -8.00 8.31 -7.14
CA ARG A 30 -8.48 6.94 -6.93
C ARG A 30 -8.62 6.21 -8.27
N VAL A 31 -7.90 5.10 -8.42
CA VAL A 31 -7.93 4.25 -9.61
C VAL A 31 -8.56 2.91 -9.24
N GLU A 32 -9.74 2.65 -9.78
CA GLU A 32 -10.46 1.39 -9.58
C GLU A 32 -10.02 0.34 -10.60
N HIS A 33 -9.46 -0.76 -10.09
CA HIS A 33 -9.16 -1.97 -10.84
C HIS A 33 -10.31 -2.95 -10.67
N ASP A 34 -11.38 -2.73 -11.43
CA ASP A 34 -12.58 -3.59 -11.41
C ASP A 34 -12.53 -4.62 -12.54
N LEU A 35 -13.20 -5.76 -12.31
CA LEU A 35 -13.36 -6.81 -13.30
C LEU A 35 -14.32 -6.37 -14.41
N THR A 36 -14.12 -6.91 -15.62
CA THR A 36 -15.09 -6.71 -16.71
C THR A 36 -16.45 -7.32 -16.35
N GLU A 37 -17.53 -6.90 -17.01
CA GLU A 37 -18.86 -7.46 -16.76
C GLU A 37 -18.92 -8.97 -16.97
N SER A 38 -18.14 -9.49 -17.92
CA SER A 38 -18.01 -10.92 -18.21
C SER A 38 -17.38 -11.67 -17.04
N GLU A 39 -16.31 -11.13 -16.46
CA GLU A 39 -15.57 -11.73 -15.34
C GLU A 39 -16.31 -11.62 -14.01
N LYS A 40 -17.26 -10.67 -13.90
CA LYS A 40 -18.15 -10.54 -12.74
C LYS A 40 -19.24 -11.61 -12.69
N ARG A 41 -19.45 -12.40 -13.75
CA ARG A 41 -20.45 -13.49 -13.75
C ARG A 41 -19.89 -14.74 -13.07
N CYS A 42 -20.70 -15.45 -12.29
CA CYS A 42 -20.30 -16.76 -11.80
C CYS A 42 -20.21 -17.73 -12.98
N PRO A 43 -19.10 -18.45 -13.20
CA PRO A 43 -19.04 -19.51 -14.20
C PRO A 43 -19.96 -20.70 -13.88
N CYS A 44 -20.55 -20.72 -12.67
CA CYS A 44 -21.42 -21.77 -12.18
C CYS A 44 -22.91 -21.56 -12.48
N CYS A 45 -23.37 -20.30 -12.47
CA CYS A 45 -24.80 -19.96 -12.52
C CYS A 45 -25.10 -18.66 -13.28
N ASP A 46 -24.09 -18.06 -13.91
CA ASP A 46 -24.14 -16.79 -14.66
C ASP A 46 -24.69 -15.57 -13.92
N GLN A 47 -24.94 -15.70 -12.61
CA GLN A 47 -25.35 -14.58 -11.77
C GLN A 47 -24.17 -13.62 -11.55
N THR A 48 -24.49 -12.33 -11.40
CA THR A 48 -23.50 -11.30 -11.09
C THR A 48 -23.01 -11.49 -9.66
N ARG A 49 -21.69 -11.60 -9.49
CA ARG A 49 -21.03 -11.66 -8.18
C ARG A 49 -21.21 -10.31 -7.48
N GLN A 50 -21.63 -10.36 -6.22
CA GLN A 50 -21.66 -9.17 -5.38
C GLN A 50 -20.23 -8.73 -5.03
N ARG A 51 -20.03 -7.42 -4.86
CA ARG A 51 -18.74 -6.88 -4.43
C ARG A 51 -18.51 -7.23 -2.95
N ILE A 52 -17.40 -7.89 -2.63
CA ILE A 52 -17.10 -8.30 -1.24
C ILE A 52 -15.82 -7.62 -0.76
N GLY A 53 -15.97 -6.41 -0.24
CA GLY A 53 -14.84 -5.65 0.27
C GLY A 53 -13.86 -5.18 -0.82
N GLU A 54 -12.89 -4.38 -0.39
CA GLU A 54 -11.89 -3.79 -1.26
C GLU A 54 -10.51 -3.89 -0.63
N ILE A 55 -9.48 -3.96 -1.49
CA ILE A 55 -8.08 -3.83 -1.11
C ILE A 55 -7.58 -2.54 -1.74
N SER A 56 -7.17 -1.57 -0.91
CA SER A 56 -6.54 -0.34 -1.36
C SER A 56 -5.04 -0.32 -1.07
N HIS A 57 -4.28 0.32 -1.96
CA HIS A 57 -2.88 0.64 -1.73
C HIS A 57 -2.54 2.02 -2.31
N GLU A 58 -1.67 2.75 -1.62
CA GLU A 58 -1.23 4.09 -2.05
C GLU A 58 0.13 4.01 -2.76
N GLN A 59 0.26 4.70 -3.90
CA GLN A 59 1.51 4.84 -4.66
C GLN A 59 1.79 6.32 -4.92
N LEU A 60 3.04 6.75 -4.72
CA LEU A 60 3.49 8.10 -5.06
C LEU A 60 3.79 8.19 -6.57
N GLU A 61 3.15 9.11 -7.28
CA GLU A 61 3.44 9.42 -8.68
C GLU A 61 4.13 10.78 -8.78
N PHE A 62 5.24 10.80 -9.52
CA PHE A 62 6.01 11.99 -9.81
C PHE A 62 5.55 12.62 -11.13
N ILE A 63 5.12 13.86 -11.06
CA ILE A 63 4.86 14.73 -12.20
C ILE A 63 5.92 15.84 -12.14
N PRO A 64 6.47 16.34 -13.26
CA PRO A 64 7.44 17.43 -13.20
C PRO A 64 6.94 18.58 -12.29
N ALA A 65 7.72 18.90 -11.26
CA ALA A 65 7.40 19.89 -10.22
C ALA A 65 6.18 19.59 -9.32
N SER A 66 5.66 18.36 -9.29
CA SER A 66 4.51 17.97 -8.46
C SER A 66 4.55 16.50 -8.06
N LEU A 67 3.94 16.19 -6.92
CA LEU A 67 3.73 14.82 -6.46
C LEU A 67 2.24 14.60 -6.29
N LYS A 68 1.75 13.43 -6.67
CA LYS A 68 0.40 12.97 -6.34
C LYS A 68 0.44 11.57 -5.77
N VAL A 69 -0.62 11.19 -5.10
CA VAL A 69 -0.81 9.84 -4.58
C VAL A 69 -1.87 9.17 -5.41
N ILE A 70 -1.53 8.04 -6.03
CA ILE A 70 -2.49 7.16 -6.66
C ILE A 70 -2.98 6.15 -5.62
N GLU A 71 -4.26 6.19 -5.30
CA GLU A 71 -4.93 5.18 -4.49
C GLU A 71 -5.51 4.11 -5.42
N HIS A 72 -4.83 2.98 -5.51
CA HIS A 72 -5.28 1.85 -6.30
C HIS A 72 -6.23 0.99 -5.48
N VAL A 73 -7.46 0.84 -5.95
CA VAL A 73 -8.51 0.06 -5.30
C VAL A 73 -8.86 -1.14 -6.16
N ARG A 74 -8.78 -2.35 -5.57
CA ARG A 74 -9.21 -3.59 -6.21
C ARG A 74 -10.32 -4.22 -5.38
N PHE A 75 -11.46 -4.46 -6.01
CA PHE A 75 -12.58 -5.20 -5.40
C PHE A 75 -12.27 -6.70 -5.37
N LYS A 76 -12.70 -7.40 -4.31
CA LYS A 76 -12.60 -8.87 -4.24
C LYS A 76 -13.84 -9.54 -4.82
#